data_AF-A0A846Q5V9-F1
#
_entry.id   AF-A0A846Q5V9-F1
#
_cell.length_a   1.000
_cell.length_b   1.000
_cell.length_c   1.000
_cell.angle_alpha   90.00
_cell.angle_beta   90.00
_cell.angle_gamma   90.00
#
_symmetry.space_group_name_H-M   'P 1'
#
loop_
_entity.id
_entity.type
_entity.pdbx_description
1 polymer ?
#
loop_
_entity_poly.entity_id
_entity_poly.type
_entity_poly.pdbx_seq_one_letter_code
_entity_poly.pdbx_strand_id
1 'polypeptide(L)'
;MPSIAPYVASSDQSVKRMLQLAKLKPGEILFDLGSGDGKIITTAAKDYGVKAIGVELREDLVKKALERIHDLGLENDVKVVHGDIFDIDISDASVVTMYLTT
;
A
#
# COMPACT_ATOMS: atom_id res chain seq x y z
N MET A 1 -9.19 12.41 11.91
CA MET A 1 -8.11 13.29 12.42
C MET A 1 -7.53 14.12 11.29
N PRO A 2 -6.76 15.20 11.54
CA PRO A 2 -5.94 15.80 10.50
C PRO A 2 -4.92 14.79 9.97
N SER A 3 -4.58 14.86 8.68
CA SER A 3 -3.53 14.02 8.10
C SER A 3 -2.19 14.29 8.80
N ILE A 4 -1.46 13.23 9.13
CA ILE A 4 -0.14 13.32 9.77
C ILE A 4 1.01 13.57 8.77
N ALA A 5 0.74 13.42 7.47
CA ALA A 5 1.74 13.61 6.42
C ALA A 5 1.10 14.18 5.13
N PRO A 6 1.83 14.99 4.35
CA PRO A 6 1.41 15.35 3.00
C PRO A 6 1.58 14.17 2.05
N TYR A 7 0.85 14.19 0.92
CA TYR A 7 1.07 13.19 -0.12
C TYR A 7 2.32 13.53 -0.95
N VAL A 8 3.34 12.68 -0.81
CA VAL A 8 4.55 12.68 -1.66
C VAL A 8 4.81 11.23 -2.05
N ALA A 9 4.57 10.92 -3.33
CA ALA A 9 4.73 9.55 -3.82
C ALA A 9 6.18 9.08 -3.72
N SER A 10 6.39 7.86 -3.23
CA SER A 10 7.69 7.20 -3.33
C SER A 10 8.09 7.01 -4.79
N SER A 11 9.38 7.23 -5.09
CA SER A 11 9.93 6.95 -6.43
C SER A 11 9.87 5.45 -6.73
N ASP A 12 9.75 5.08 -8.01
CA ASP A 12 9.69 3.66 -8.41
C ASP A 12 10.96 2.89 -8.00
N GLN A 13 12.12 3.57 -8.03
CA GLN A 13 13.38 3.00 -7.55
C GLN A 13 13.34 2.72 -6.05
N SER A 14 12.80 3.64 -5.25
CA SER A 14 12.64 3.47 -3.80
C SER A 14 11.68 2.33 -3.48
N VAL A 15 10.52 2.28 -4.16
CA VAL A 15 9.53 1.20 -3.99
C VAL A 15 10.17 -0.15 -4.30
N LYS A 16 10.79 -0.30 -5.48
CA LYS A 16 11.45 -1.56 -5.87
C LYS A 16 12.51 -1.98 -4.86
N ARG A 17 13.35 -1.03 -4.41
CA ARG A 17 14.42 -1.32 -3.44
C ARG A 17 13.85 -1.73 -2.08
N MET A 18 12.82 -1.05 -1.60
CA MET A 18 12.14 -1.35 -0.35
C MET A 18 11.56 -2.77 -0.36
N LEU A 19 10.81 -3.12 -1.41
CA LEU A 19 10.21 -4.45 -1.55
C LEU A 19 11.26 -5.57 -1.66
N GLN A 20 12.37 -5.31 -2.37
CA GLN A 20 13.50 -6.25 -2.40
C GLN A 20 14.13 -6.47 -1.02
N LEU A 21 14.28 -5.40 -0.23
CA LEU A 21 14.83 -5.49 1.13
C LEU A 21 13.89 -6.23 2.09
N ALA A 22 12.58 -6.08 1.89
CA ALA A 22 11.56 -6.79 2.66
C ALA A 22 11.54 -8.31 2.37
N LYS A 23 12.14 -8.77 1.26
CA LYS A 23 12.22 -10.18 0.86
C LYS A 23 10.85 -10.87 0.85
N LEU A 24 9.86 -10.19 0.26
CA LEU A 24 8.49 -10.70 0.15
C LEU A 24 8.43 -12.09 -0.48
N LYS A 25 7.57 -12.93 0.08
CA LYS A 25 7.29 -14.28 -0.41
C LYS A 25 5.85 -14.39 -0.88
N PRO A 26 5.57 -15.16 -1.95
CA PRO A 26 4.20 -15.42 -2.38
C PRO A 26 3.32 -15.92 -1.24
N GLY A 27 2.12 -15.36 -1.12
CA GLY A 27 1.15 -15.69 -0.07
C GLY A 27 1.29 -14.92 1.25
N GLU A 28 2.34 -14.11 1.44
CA GLU A 28 2.42 -13.15 2.55
C GLU A 28 1.38 -12.04 2.40
N ILE A 29 1.09 -11.35 3.52
CA ILE A 29 0.19 -10.19 3.56
C ILE A 29 1.03 -8.93 3.82
N LEU A 30 1.03 -8.01 2.86
CA LEU A 30 1.65 -6.69 2.99
C LEU A 30 0.61 -5.64 3.35
N PHE A 31 0.90 -4.84 4.37
CA PHE A 31 0.17 -3.61 4.67
C PHE A 31 1.01 -2.39 4.30
N ASP A 32 0.39 -1.40 3.66
CA ASP A 32 0.99 -0.09 3.40
C ASP A 32 0.18 0.99 4.10
N LEU A 33 0.78 1.63 5.11
CA LEU A 33 0.11 2.62 5.96
C LEU A 33 0.34 4.02 5.39
N GLY A 34 -0.71 4.64 4.86
CA GLY A 34 -0.62 5.85 4.05
C GLY A 34 -0.35 5.52 2.58
N SER A 35 -1.14 4.63 1.99
CA SER A 35 -0.82 3.98 0.72
C SER A 35 -0.88 4.89 -0.51
N GLY A 36 -1.41 6.10 -0.39
CA GLY A 36 -1.41 7.08 -1.46
C GLY A 36 -2.15 6.59 -2.70
N ASP A 37 -1.51 6.71 -3.88
CA ASP A 37 -2.04 6.24 -5.16
C ASP A 37 -1.95 4.72 -5.36
N GLY A 38 -1.60 3.95 -4.32
CA GLY A 38 -1.54 2.50 -4.35
C GLY A 38 -0.31 1.93 -5.06
N LYS A 39 0.72 2.74 -5.37
CA LYS A 39 1.93 2.26 -6.05
C LYS A 39 2.59 1.08 -5.34
N ILE A 40 2.80 1.15 -4.02
CA ILE A 40 3.51 0.11 -3.28
C ILE A 40 2.69 -1.20 -3.27
N ILE A 41 1.40 -1.13 -2.92
CA ILE A 41 0.54 -2.32 -2.82
C ILE A 41 0.35 -3.02 -4.17
N THR A 42 0.22 -2.24 -5.27
CA THR A 42 0.08 -2.82 -6.61
C THR A 42 1.39 -3.40 -7.13
N THR A 43 2.53 -2.74 -6.90
CA THR A 43 3.85 -3.31 -7.24
C THR A 43 4.15 -4.56 -6.43
N ALA A 44 3.82 -4.59 -5.14
CA ALA A 44 4.02 -5.75 -4.28
C ALA A 44 3.22 -6.96 -4.79
N ALA A 45 1.91 -6.81 -5.01
CA ALA A 45 1.07 -7.90 -5.50
C ALA A 45 1.52 -8.39 -6.88
N LYS A 46 1.75 -7.46 -7.82
CA LYS A 46 2.15 -7.80 -9.20
C LYS A 46 3.49 -8.52 -9.28
N ASP A 47 4.50 -8.03 -8.57
CA ASP A 47 5.89 -8.49 -8.77
C ASP A 47 6.26 -9.65 -7.81
N TYR A 48 5.54 -9.80 -6.68
CA TYR A 48 5.88 -10.77 -5.63
C TYR A 48 4.75 -11.76 -5.30
N GLY A 49 3.54 -11.60 -5.86
CA GLY A 49 2.42 -12.52 -5.62
C GLY A 49 1.94 -12.55 -4.17
N VAL A 50 2.01 -11.40 -3.49
CA VAL A 50 1.49 -11.20 -2.13
C VAL A 50 0.06 -10.68 -2.17
N LYS A 51 -0.69 -10.87 -1.09
CA LYS A 51 -1.89 -10.06 -0.84
C LYS A 51 -1.44 -8.71 -0.28
N ALA A 52 -2.00 -7.63 -0.80
CA ALA A 52 -1.62 -6.28 -0.37
C ALA A 52 -2.83 -5.46 0.06
N ILE A 53 -2.70 -4.75 1.19
CA ILE A 53 -3.74 -3.92 1.78
C ILE A 53 -3.16 -2.53 1.98
N GLY A 54 -3.73 -1.53 1.29
CA GLY A 54 -3.39 -0.12 1.49
C GLY A 54 -4.38 0.53 2.44
N VAL A 55 -3.90 1.33 3.38
CA VAL A 55 -4.74 2.18 4.24
C VAL A 55 -4.47 3.63 3.85
N GLU A 56 -5.50 4.35 3.45
CA GLU A 56 -5.39 5.73 3.00
C GLU A 56 -6.55 6.58 3.53
N LEU A 57 -6.22 7.77 4.02
CA LEU A 57 -7.18 8.68 4.65
C LEU A 57 -7.90 9.56 3.63
N ARG A 58 -7.25 9.87 2.50
CA ARG A 58 -7.77 10.79 1.49
C ARG A 58 -8.56 10.06 0.42
N GLU A 59 -9.85 10.36 0.33
CA GLU A 59 -10.76 9.80 -0.66
C GLU A 59 -10.28 9.96 -2.12
N ASP A 60 -9.62 11.08 -2.46
CA ASP A 60 -9.10 11.30 -3.81
C ASP A 60 -7.93 10.36 -4.17
N LEU A 61 -7.13 9.98 -3.18
CA LEU A 61 -6.03 9.02 -3.35
C LEU A 61 -6.56 7.58 -3.36
N VAL A 62 -7.55 7.27 -2.53
CA VAL A 62 -8.27 5.98 -2.56
C VAL A 62 -8.83 5.72 -3.96
N LYS A 63 -9.49 6.71 -4.58
CA LYS A 63 -10.03 6.58 -5.94
C LYS A 63 -8.93 6.26 -6.96
N LYS A 64 -7.81 6.98 -6.91
CA LYS A 64 -6.64 6.72 -7.79
C LYS A 64 -6.04 5.33 -7.58
N ALA A 65 -5.96 4.89 -6.33
CA ALA A 65 -5.46 3.55 -6.00
C ALA A 65 -6.40 2.46 -6.54
N LEU A 66 -7.72 2.63 -6.40
CA LEU A 66 -8.72 1.71 -6.96
C LEU A 66 -8.68 1.67 -8.49
N GLU A 67 -8.58 2.82 -9.16
CA GLU A 67 -8.38 2.90 -10.62
C GLU A 67 -7.12 2.14 -11.04
N ARG A 68 -5.99 2.37 -10.34
CA ARG A 68 -4.74 1.66 -10.61
C ARG A 68 -4.87 0.15 -10.43
N ILE A 69 -5.57 -0.31 -9.39
CA ILE A 69 -5.82 -1.73 -9.14
C ILE A 69 -6.61 -2.33 -10.28
N HIS A 70 -7.66 -1.63 -10.75
CA HIS A 70 -8.49 -2.06 -11.86
C HIS A 70 -7.70 -2.13 -13.18
N ASP A 71 -6.95 -1.08 -13.51
CA ASP A 71 -6.14 -1.01 -14.74
C ASP A 71 -5.08 -2.13 -14.81
N LEU A 72 -4.64 -2.64 -13.66
CA LEU A 72 -3.68 -3.72 -13.55
C LEU A 72 -4.32 -5.12 -13.36
N GLY A 73 -5.65 -5.20 -13.21
CA GLY A 73 -6.38 -6.46 -12.99
C GLY A 73 -6.03 -7.15 -11.67
N LEU A 74 -5.78 -6.37 -10.61
CA LEU A 74 -5.30 -6.86 -9.30
C LEU A 74 -6.39 -6.90 -8.22
N GLU A 75 -7.67 -6.82 -8.57
CA GLU A 75 -8.79 -6.72 -7.63
C GLU A 75 -8.90 -7.92 -6.67
N ASN A 76 -8.36 -9.08 -7.06
CA ASN A 76 -8.36 -10.28 -6.22
C ASN A 76 -7.25 -10.28 -5.15
N ASP A 77 -6.16 -9.56 -5.42
CA ASP A 77 -4.94 -9.61 -4.62
C ASP A 77 -4.69 -8.33 -3.81
N VAL A 78 -5.30 -7.21 -4.24
CA VAL A 78 -5.08 -5.88 -3.65
C VAL A 78 -6.39 -5.29 -3.14
N LYS A 79 -6.36 -4.74 -1.92
CA LYS A 79 -7.46 -4.00 -1.32
C LYS A 79 -7.00 -2.62 -0.84
N VAL A 80 -7.91 -1.66 -0.85
CA VAL A 80 -7.72 -0.34 -0.24
C VAL A 80 -8.77 -0.12 0.82
N VAL A 81 -8.34 0.24 2.02
CA VAL A 81 -9.17 0.67 3.13
C VAL A 81 -9.11 2.19 3.19
N HIS A 82 -10.27 2.83 2.99
CA HIS A 82 -10.41 4.26 3.26
C HIS A 82 -10.57 4.45 4.77
N GLY A 83 -9.54 4.96 5.44
CA GLY A 83 -9.54 5.05 6.89
C GLY A 83 -8.27 5.64 7.48
N ASP A 84 -8.30 5.83 8.80
CA ASP A 84 -7.14 6.28 9.57
C ASP A 84 -6.22 5.09 9.86
N ILE A 85 -4.92 5.27 9.66
CA ILE A 85 -3.91 4.23 9.91
C ILE A 85 -3.80 3.88 11.40
N PHE A 86 -4.26 4.76 12.30
CA PHE A 86 -4.26 4.50 13.74
C PHE A 86 -5.44 3.61 14.20
N ASP A 87 -6.45 3.43 13.34
CA ASP A 87 -7.68 2.69 13.66
C ASP A 87 -7.74 1.31 12.97
N ILE A 88 -6.63 0.86 12.34
CA ILE A 88 -6.58 -0.40 11.58
C ILE A 88 -5.86 -1.51 12.36
N ASP A 89 -6.43 -2.72 12.35
CA ASP A 89 -5.77 -3.92 12.85
C ASP A 89 -4.84 -4.49 11.79
N ILE A 90 -3.55 -4.57 12.12
CA ILE A 90 -2.48 -5.08 11.26
C ILE A 90 -1.84 -6.36 11.83
N SER A 91 -2.50 -7.03 12.78
CA SER A 91 -1.97 -8.24 13.43
C SER A 91 -1.66 -9.38 12.44
N ASP A 92 -2.37 -9.44 11.32
CA ASP A 92 -2.14 -10.40 10.23
C ASP A 92 -1.02 -10.00 9.25
N ALA A 93 -0.42 -8.81 9.41
CA ALA A 93 0.61 -8.32 8.49
C ALA A 93 1.89 -9.17 8.61
N SER A 94 2.35 -9.71 7.48
CA SER A 94 3.68 -10.31 7.37
C SER A 94 4.75 -9.23 7.15
N VAL A 95 4.39 -8.17 6.43
CA VAL A 95 5.25 -7.00 6.15
C VAL A 95 4.43 -5.73 6.25
N VAL A 96 5.03 -4.68 6.80
CA VAL A 96 4.46 -3.32 6.83
C VAL A 96 5.40 -2.37 6.10
N THR A 97 4.86 -1.55 5.21
CA THR A 97 5.57 -0.44 4.55
C THR A 97 4.98 0.89 4.99
N MET A 98 5.85 1.90 5.11
CA MET A 98 5.49 3.23 5.57
C MET A 98 6.42 4.26 4.94
N TYR A 99 5.85 5.35 4.43
CA TYR A 99 6.58 6.57 4.12
C TYR A 99 5.80 7.77 4.66
N LEU A 100 6.18 8.21 5.86
CA LEU A 100 5.50 9.26 6.61
C LEU A 100 6.49 10.34 7.05
N THR A 101 5.95 11.47 7.47
CA THR A 101 6.73 12.60 8.03
C THR A 101 6.42 12.75 9.52
N THR A 102 7.34 13.35 10.26
CA THR A 102 7.18 13.75 11.67
C THR A 102 6.52 15.10 11.81
#